data_AF-A0A543FER4-F1
#
_entry.id   AF-A0A543FER4-F1
#
_cell.length_a   1.000
_cell.length_b   1.000
_cell.length_c   1.000
_cell.angle_alpha   90.00
_cell.angle_beta   90.00
_cell.angle_gamma   90.00
#
_symmetry.space_group_name_H-M   'P 1'
#
loop_
_entity.id
_entity.type
_entity.pdbx_description
1 polymer ?
#
loop_
_entity_poly.entity_id
_entity_poly.type
_entity_poly.pdbx_seq_one_letter_code
_entity_poly.pdbx_strand_id
1 'polypeptide(L)'
;MPSLATRASCGFLCCGPATAGGLRANSPGDTLVFCLMSRRLLSCLWCGREIVESEAGRRRRYCRQSCRQRAYEHRNSLKGTGIPEDSVVLSAQEAADLADRWFAARCAAEDIATAIGEGADTAELASLSATLVTLAREAERLR
;
A
#
# COMPACT_ATOMS: atom_id res chain seq x y z
N MET A 1 43.36 18.04 -13.70
CA MET A 1 43.55 16.60 -13.95
C MET A 1 43.18 15.86 -12.66
N PRO A 2 42.39 14.77 -12.73
CA PRO A 2 41.12 14.65 -11.98
C PRO A 2 41.12 13.54 -10.90
N SER A 3 39.89 13.25 -10.41
CA SER A 3 39.43 12.11 -9.58
C SER A 3 39.45 12.33 -8.06
N LEU A 4 38.49 11.89 -7.24
CA LEU A 4 37.10 11.36 -7.30
C LEU A 4 36.90 10.75 -5.90
N ALA A 5 35.86 11.09 -5.14
CA ALA A 5 35.20 10.20 -4.15
C ALA A 5 34.18 10.97 -3.29
N THR A 6 32.94 10.92 -3.77
CA THR A 6 31.73 10.53 -3.03
C THR A 6 31.73 10.69 -1.52
N ARG A 7 30.88 11.59 -1.02
CA ARG A 7 30.23 11.44 0.28
C ARG A 7 28.76 11.80 0.17
N ALA A 8 27.92 10.80 0.37
CA ALA A 8 26.52 10.95 0.71
C ALA A 8 26.38 11.83 1.96
N SER A 9 25.39 12.71 1.98
CA SER A 9 24.89 13.31 3.22
C SER A 9 23.44 13.74 3.02
N CYS A 10 22.60 13.12 3.82
CA CYS A 10 21.21 13.44 4.10
C CYS A 10 21.08 14.89 4.64
N GLY A 11 19.94 15.52 4.40
CA GLY A 11 19.57 16.85 4.93
C GLY A 11 18.62 17.54 3.96
N PHE A 12 17.32 17.24 4.00
CA PHE A 12 16.32 17.94 4.82
C PHE A 12 16.41 19.48 4.69
N LEU A 13 15.29 20.05 4.20
CA LEU A 13 14.93 21.46 4.01
C LEU A 13 15.42 22.15 2.72
N CYS A 14 14.48 22.46 1.82
CA CYS A 14 13.98 23.83 1.70
C CYS A 14 12.83 23.93 0.69
N CYS A 15 11.66 24.34 1.18
CA CYS A 15 10.61 24.98 0.39
C CYS A 15 11.12 26.31 -0.17
N GLY A 16 10.73 26.65 -1.40
CA GLY A 16 10.85 27.97 -2.02
C GLY A 16 10.09 28.00 -3.36
N PRO A 17 9.54 29.15 -3.78
CA PRO A 17 8.10 29.30 -4.06
C PRO A 17 7.70 29.12 -5.53
N ALA A 18 6.53 28.53 -5.76
CA ALA A 18 5.77 28.70 -6.98
C ALA A 18 4.92 29.97 -6.87
N THR A 19 5.29 31.01 -7.62
CA THR A 19 4.53 32.26 -7.70
C THR A 19 3.29 32.12 -8.58
N ALA A 20 2.15 32.43 -7.93
CA ALA A 20 1.04 33.27 -8.40
C ALA A 20 0.10 32.75 -9.52
N GLY A 21 -1.04 32.22 -9.08
CA GLY A 21 -2.34 32.31 -9.75
C GLY A 21 -3.43 32.27 -8.67
N GLY A 22 -3.84 33.44 -8.20
CA GLY A 22 -4.41 33.63 -6.88
C GLY A 22 -5.80 33.04 -6.61
N LEU A 23 -5.99 32.56 -5.38
CA LEU A 23 -7.24 32.69 -4.65
C LEU A 23 -6.94 33.26 -3.26
N ARG A 24 -7.62 34.36 -2.94
CA ARG A 24 -7.54 35.04 -1.65
C ARG A 24 -8.06 34.12 -0.56
N ALA A 25 -7.21 33.75 0.39
CA ALA A 25 -7.63 33.23 1.67
C ALA A 25 -8.18 34.39 2.52
N ASN A 26 -9.38 34.23 3.07
CA ASN A 26 -9.80 35.02 4.22
C ASN A 26 -10.43 34.09 5.26
N SER A 27 -9.85 34.15 6.47
CA SER A 27 -10.37 33.71 7.77
C SER A 27 -10.07 32.28 8.25
N PRO A 28 -9.81 32.12 9.56
CA PRO A 28 -9.31 30.90 10.17
C PRO A 28 -10.49 30.02 10.60
N GLY A 29 -10.66 28.90 9.91
CA GLY A 29 -11.76 27.96 10.19
C GLY A 29 -11.88 26.83 9.19
N ASP A 30 -11.18 26.92 8.05
CA ASP A 30 -11.14 25.87 7.05
C ASP A 30 -10.28 24.71 7.54
N THR A 31 -10.92 23.87 8.36
CA THR A 31 -10.63 22.44 8.37
C THR A 31 -10.63 22.02 6.91
N LEU A 32 -9.45 21.81 6.33
CA LEU A 32 -9.30 21.14 5.05
C LEU A 32 -9.78 19.70 5.26
N VAL A 33 -11.10 19.51 5.32
CA VAL A 33 -11.76 18.25 5.08
C VAL A 33 -11.56 18.00 3.60
N PHE A 34 -10.36 17.56 3.24
CA PHE A 34 -10.15 16.85 2.00
C PHE A 34 -11.06 15.63 2.11
N CYS A 35 -12.26 15.78 1.55
CA CYS A 35 -13.21 14.71 1.31
C CYS A 35 -12.61 13.83 0.22
N LEU A 36 -11.51 13.15 0.52
CA LEU A 36 -11.28 11.83 -0.02
C LEU A 36 -12.49 11.03 0.47
N MET A 37 -13.53 10.98 -0.35
CA MET A 37 -14.42 9.83 -0.42
C MET A 37 -13.59 8.61 -0.85
N SER A 38 -12.55 8.29 -0.08
CA SER A 38 -12.05 6.94 0.04
C SER A 38 -13.24 6.16 0.54
N ARG A 39 -13.95 5.51 -0.38
CA ARG A 39 -14.49 4.18 -0.10
C ARG A 39 -13.36 3.51 0.68
N ARG A 40 -13.49 3.38 2.00
CA ARG A 40 -12.45 2.69 2.78
C ARG A 40 -12.46 1.30 2.20
N LEU A 41 -11.46 0.99 1.38
CA LEU A 41 -11.33 -0.31 0.75
C LEU A 41 -11.25 -1.30 1.90
N LEU A 42 -12.36 -2.01 2.13
CA LEU A 42 -12.42 -3.01 3.17
C LEU A 42 -11.61 -4.19 2.64
N SER A 43 -10.50 -4.53 3.28
CA SER A 43 -9.77 -5.74 2.95
C SER A 43 -10.42 -6.95 3.61
N CYS A 44 -10.34 -8.10 2.94
CA CYS A 44 -10.78 -9.37 3.49
C CYS A 44 -9.91 -9.74 4.69
N LEU A 45 -10.54 -9.98 5.84
CA LEU A 45 -9.83 -10.35 7.08
C LEU A 45 -9.08 -11.69 6.99
N TRP A 46 -9.33 -12.51 5.95
CA TRP A 46 -8.64 -13.78 5.75
C TRP A 46 -7.49 -13.70 4.73
N CYS A 47 -7.72 -13.09 3.58
CA CYS A 47 -6.77 -13.10 2.45
C CYS A 47 -6.26 -11.73 2.03
N GLY A 48 -6.65 -10.64 2.71
CA GLY A 48 -6.24 -9.27 2.39
C GLY A 48 -6.88 -8.67 1.14
N ARG A 49 -7.51 -9.46 0.26
CA ARG A 49 -8.12 -8.96 -0.98
C ARG A 49 -9.20 -7.90 -0.72
N GLU A 50 -9.21 -6.87 -1.54
CA GLU A 50 -10.25 -5.84 -1.60
C GLU A 50 -11.67 -6.44 -1.63
N ILE A 51 -12.55 -5.89 -0.80
CA ILE A 51 -13.98 -6.16 -0.76
C ILE A 51 -14.70 -4.95 -1.32
N VAL A 52 -15.45 -5.17 -2.39
CA VAL A 52 -16.39 -4.19 -2.92
C VAL A 52 -17.47 -3.93 -1.87
N GLU A 53 -17.55 -2.68 -1.40
CA GLU A 53 -18.57 -2.25 -0.44
C GLU A 53 -19.96 -2.39 -1.06
N SER A 54 -20.92 -2.91 -0.30
CA SER A 54 -22.31 -2.98 -0.71
C SER A 54 -23.03 -1.72 -0.25
N GLU A 55 -23.83 -1.12 -1.12
CA GLU A 55 -24.51 0.17 -0.86
C GLU A 55 -25.56 0.08 0.26
N ALA A 56 -25.99 -1.13 0.61
CA ALA A 56 -26.93 -1.38 1.70
C ALA A 56 -26.53 -2.60 2.54
N GLY A 57 -26.81 -2.54 3.84
CA GLY A 57 -26.64 -3.64 4.78
C GLY A 57 -25.32 -3.67 5.55
N ARG A 58 -25.11 -4.75 6.30
CA ARG A 58 -23.92 -4.91 7.16
C ARG A 58 -22.67 -5.06 6.30
N ARG A 59 -21.64 -4.25 6.60
CA ARG A 59 -20.31 -4.35 5.97
C ARG A 59 -19.77 -5.78 5.95
N ARG A 60 -19.34 -6.21 4.77
CA ARG A 60 -18.75 -7.52 4.53
C ARG A 60 -17.33 -7.56 5.10
N ARG A 61 -17.01 -8.62 5.84
CA ARG A 61 -15.67 -8.88 6.39
C ARG A 61 -14.82 -9.85 5.54
N TYR A 62 -15.48 -10.56 4.62
CA TYR A 62 -14.84 -11.58 3.78
C TYR A 62 -15.28 -11.43 2.33
N CYS A 63 -14.34 -11.60 1.41
CA CYS A 63 -14.60 -11.48 -0.02
C CYS A 63 -15.48 -12.62 -0.58
N ARG A 64 -15.44 -13.83 0.02
CA ARG A 64 -16.22 -15.03 -0.39
C ARG A 64 -16.57 -15.91 0.82
N GLN A 65 -17.56 -16.79 0.66
CA GLN A 65 -17.97 -17.75 1.68
C GLN A 65 -16.82 -18.69 2.10
N SER A 66 -15.99 -19.13 1.16
CA SER A 66 -14.83 -19.99 1.46
C SER A 66 -13.80 -19.32 2.37
N CYS A 67 -13.60 -18.00 2.24
CA CYS A 67 -12.72 -17.24 3.13
C CYS A 67 -13.30 -17.13 4.54
N ARG A 68 -14.63 -16.99 4.66
CA ARG A 68 -15.32 -17.03 5.96
C ARG A 68 -15.17 -18.40 6.61
N GLN A 69 -15.33 -19.48 5.85
CA GLN A 69 -15.21 -20.84 6.35
C GLN A 69 -13.78 -21.12 6.87
N ARG A 70 -12.75 -20.82 6.08
CA ARG A 70 -11.35 -20.98 6.50
C ARG A 70 -10.99 -20.12 7.72
N ALA A 71 -11.49 -18.89 7.80
CA ALA A 71 -11.30 -18.05 8.98
C ALA A 71 -11.97 -18.60 10.25
N TYR A 72 -13.10 -19.32 10.11
CA TYR A 72 -13.72 -20.01 11.23
C TYR A 72 -12.89 -21.22 11.67
N GLU A 73 -12.47 -22.07 10.73
CA GLU A 73 -11.64 -23.25 11.00
C GLU A 73 -10.32 -22.86 11.67
N HIS A 74 -9.69 -21.80 11.18
CA HIS A 74 -8.47 -21.25 11.78
C HIS A 74 -8.69 -20.82 13.23
N ARG A 75 -9.70 -19.99 13.50
CA ARG A 75 -10.02 -19.57 14.88
C ARG A 75 -10.37 -20.75 15.78
N ASN A 76 -11.07 -21.75 15.25
CA ASN A 76 -11.40 -22.95 16.00
C ASN A 76 -10.15 -23.77 16.34
N SER A 77 -9.17 -23.83 15.44
CA SER A 77 -7.88 -24.51 15.67
C SER A 77 -6.99 -23.81 16.69
N LEU A 78 -7.13 -22.48 16.84
CA LEU A 78 -6.36 -21.69 17.81
C LEU A 78 -6.97 -21.70 19.22
N LYS A 79 -8.16 -22.26 19.43
CA LYS A 79 -8.79 -22.34 20.75
C LYS A 79 -7.87 -23.08 21.73
N GLY A 80 -7.62 -22.46 22.88
CA GLY A 80 -6.77 -23.03 23.93
C GLY A 80 -5.26 -22.80 23.75
N THR A 81 -4.83 -22.11 22.68
CA THR A 81 -3.40 -21.80 22.43
C THR A 81 -2.94 -20.50 23.10
N GLY A 82 -3.87 -19.70 23.65
CA GLY A 82 -3.57 -18.36 24.21
C GLY A 82 -3.40 -17.26 23.15
N ILE A 83 -3.49 -17.60 21.86
CA ILE A 83 -3.43 -16.64 20.75
C ILE A 83 -4.76 -15.88 20.64
N PRO A 84 -4.77 -14.54 20.52
CA PRO A 84 -5.98 -13.76 20.33
C PRO A 84 -6.77 -14.19 19.09
N GLU A 85 -8.10 -14.23 19.18
CA GLU A 85 -8.97 -14.73 18.10
C GLU A 85 -8.93 -13.90 16.80
N ASP A 86 -8.49 -12.66 16.88
CA ASP A 86 -8.32 -11.73 15.76
C ASP A 86 -6.90 -11.73 15.17
N SER A 87 -6.01 -12.58 15.70
CA SER A 87 -4.66 -12.75 15.16
C SER A 87 -4.68 -13.40 13.77
N VAL A 88 -3.79 -12.95 12.90
CA VAL A 88 -3.46 -13.63 11.65
C VAL A 88 -2.22 -14.48 11.88
N VAL A 89 -2.37 -15.81 11.87
CA VAL A 89 -1.23 -16.73 11.98
C VAL A 89 -0.87 -17.24 10.59
N LEU A 90 0.36 -16.96 10.16
CA LEU A 90 0.94 -17.45 8.93
C LEU A 90 1.93 -18.58 9.25
N SER A 91 2.01 -19.57 8.37
CA SER A 91 3.15 -20.48 8.35
C SER A 91 4.43 -19.72 7.98
N ALA A 92 5.60 -20.28 8.30
CA ALA A 92 6.87 -19.69 7.90
C ALA A 92 6.97 -19.49 6.37
N GLN A 93 6.42 -20.44 5.59
CA GLN A 93 6.39 -20.32 4.14
C GLN A 93 5.47 -19.19 3.67
N GLU A 94 4.25 -19.09 4.21
CA GLU A 94 3.34 -17.98 3.87
C GLU A 94 3.94 -16.61 4.22
N ALA A 95 4.68 -16.52 5.32
CA ALA A 95 5.39 -15.30 5.70
C ALA A 95 6.55 -14.96 4.74
N ALA A 96 7.31 -15.97 4.31
CA ALA A 96 8.37 -15.79 3.30
C ALA A 96 7.79 -15.35 1.95
N ASP A 97 6.74 -16.02 1.46
CA ASP A 97 6.06 -15.67 0.21
C ASP A 97 5.45 -14.27 0.25
N LEU A 98 5.01 -13.81 1.43
CA LEU A 98 4.55 -12.44 1.64
C LEU A 98 5.71 -11.45 1.57
N ALA A 99 6.83 -11.75 2.22
CA ALA A 99 8.04 -10.92 2.19
C ALA A 99 8.58 -10.78 0.76
N ASP A 100 8.63 -11.85 -0.01
CA ASP A 100 9.11 -11.86 -1.40
C ASP A 100 8.27 -10.97 -2.31
N ARG A 101 6.94 -10.97 -2.16
CA ARG A 101 6.05 -10.09 -2.93
C ARG A 101 6.23 -8.62 -2.58
N TRP A 102 6.41 -8.30 -1.29
CA TRP A 102 6.73 -6.93 -0.87
C TRP A 102 8.11 -6.49 -1.36
N PHE A 103 9.08 -7.41 -1.39
CA PHE A 103 10.39 -7.15 -1.96
C PHE A 103 10.28 -6.81 -3.45
N ALA A 104 9.53 -7.58 -4.23
CA ALA A 104 9.29 -7.30 -5.65
C ALA A 104 8.61 -5.94 -5.86
N ALA A 105 7.59 -5.59 -5.06
CA ALA A 105 6.94 -4.29 -5.12
C ALA A 105 7.92 -3.13 -4.81
N ARG A 106 8.80 -3.28 -3.81
CA ARG A 106 9.85 -2.29 -3.51
C ARG A 106 10.81 -2.12 -4.69
N CYS A 107 11.29 -3.23 -5.28
CA CYS A 107 12.18 -3.18 -6.45
C CYS A 107 11.52 -2.43 -7.62
N ALA A 108 10.25 -2.72 -7.92
CA ALA A 108 9.53 -1.98 -8.97
C ALA A 108 9.40 -0.48 -8.68
N ALA A 109 9.34 -0.06 -7.41
CA ALA A 109 9.38 1.36 -7.05
C ALA A 109 10.78 1.97 -7.23
N GLU A 110 11.83 1.20 -6.96
CA GLU A 110 13.23 1.60 -7.20
C GLU A 110 13.54 1.72 -8.69
N ASP A 111 12.95 0.85 -9.53
CA ASP A 111 13.05 0.92 -10.98
C ASP A 111 12.46 2.24 -11.51
N ILE A 112 11.31 2.67 -10.97
CA ILE A 112 10.72 3.98 -11.31
C ILE A 112 11.66 5.13 -10.91
N ALA A 113 12.23 5.08 -9.70
CA ALA A 113 13.16 6.11 -9.25
C ALA A 113 14.41 6.19 -10.15
N THR A 114 14.91 5.04 -10.60
CA THR A 114 16.02 4.93 -11.55
C THR A 114 15.64 5.53 -12.91
N ALA A 115 14.50 5.12 -13.46
CA ALA A 115 13.99 5.63 -14.73
C ALA A 115 13.79 7.16 -14.72
N ILE A 116 13.30 7.72 -13.61
CA ILE A 116 13.22 9.19 -13.43
C ILE A 116 14.61 9.81 -13.46
N GLY A 117 15.58 9.22 -12.78
CA GLY A 117 16.97 9.70 -12.76
C GLY A 117 17.65 9.65 -14.13
N GLU A 118 17.25 8.70 -14.98
CA GLU A 118 17.78 8.53 -16.35
C GLU A 118 17.00 9.34 -17.40
N GLY A 119 15.92 10.02 -17.01
CA GLY A 119 15.11 10.83 -17.93
C GLY A 119 14.22 10.00 -18.86
N ALA A 120 13.75 8.84 -18.40
CA ALA A 120 12.80 7.99 -19.10
C ALA A 120 11.55 8.76 -19.55
N ASP A 121 10.98 8.34 -20.69
CA ASP A 121 9.80 8.98 -21.22
C ASP A 121 8.53 8.64 -20.44
N THR A 122 7.45 9.37 -20.73
CA THR A 122 6.17 9.18 -20.03
C THR A 122 5.55 7.81 -20.26
N ALA A 123 5.81 7.16 -21.39
CA ALA A 123 5.26 5.85 -21.70
C ALA A 123 5.94 4.75 -20.87
N GLU A 124 7.27 4.82 -20.74
CA GLU A 124 8.05 3.95 -19.88
C GLU A 124 7.65 4.10 -18.40
N LEU A 125 7.58 5.34 -17.91
CA LEU A 125 7.17 5.61 -16.52
C LEU A 125 5.74 5.12 -16.23
N ALA A 126 4.82 5.24 -17.20
CA ALA A 126 3.47 4.70 -17.08
C ALA A 126 3.47 3.16 -16.99
N SER A 127 4.30 2.50 -17.80
CA SER A 127 4.46 1.03 -17.79
C SER A 127 5.02 0.52 -16.45
N LEU A 128 6.08 1.15 -15.95
CA LEU A 128 6.69 0.81 -14.67
C LEU A 128 5.72 1.05 -13.51
N SER A 129 4.99 2.17 -13.54
CA SER A 129 3.96 2.48 -12.54
C SER A 129 2.83 1.46 -12.52
N ALA A 130 2.36 1.01 -13.70
CA ALA A 130 1.34 -0.04 -13.79
C ALA A 130 1.83 -1.38 -13.23
N THR A 131 3.12 -1.71 -13.45
CA THR A 131 3.76 -2.89 -12.89
C THR A 131 3.84 -2.81 -11.37
N LEU A 132 4.31 -1.68 -10.83
CA LEU A 132 4.35 -1.45 -9.38
C LEU A 132 2.97 -1.60 -8.74
N VAL A 133 1.91 -1.01 -9.31
CA VAL A 133 0.56 -1.13 -8.78
C VAL A 133 0.09 -2.59 -8.77
N THR A 134 0.44 -3.36 -9.79
CA THR A 134 0.12 -4.80 -9.87
C THR A 134 0.83 -5.57 -8.76
N LEU A 135 2.14 -5.37 -8.60
CA LEU A 135 2.94 -6.04 -7.56
C LEU A 135 2.52 -5.64 -6.15
N ALA A 136 2.17 -4.37 -5.92
CA ALA A 136 1.66 -3.89 -4.64
C ALA A 136 0.32 -4.55 -4.28
N ARG A 137 -0.62 -4.63 -5.23
CA ARG A 137 -1.90 -5.35 -5.03
C ARG A 137 -1.70 -6.83 -4.76
N GLU A 138 -0.68 -7.43 -5.36
CA GLU A 138 -0.30 -8.81 -5.05
C GLU A 138 0.29 -8.91 -3.65
N ALA A 139 1.18 -8.02 -3.25
CA ALA A 139 1.84 -8.00 -1.94
C ALA A 139 0.87 -7.77 -0.77
N GLU A 140 -0.23 -7.06 -0.97
CA GLU A 140 -1.29 -6.87 0.03
C GLU A 140 -2.01 -8.17 0.44
N ARG A 141 -1.89 -9.23 -0.36
CA ARG A 141 -2.65 -10.47 -0.13
C ARG A 141 -1.95 -11.34 0.92
N LEU A 142 -2.65 -11.68 1.99
CA LEU A 142 -2.06 -12.49 3.06
C LEU A 142 -1.90 -13.96 2.65
N ARG A 143 -2.75 -14.44 1.73
CA ARG A 143 -2.86 -15.85 1.27
C ARG A 143 -3.50 -15.93 -0.12
#